data_AF-A0A6P5TMX0-F1
#
_entry.id   AF-A0A6P5TMX0-F1
#
_cell.length_a   1.000
_cell.length_b   1.000
_cell.length_c   1.000
_cell.angle_alpha   90.00
_cell.angle_beta   90.00
_cell.angle_gamma   90.00
#
_symmetry.space_group_name_H-M   'P 1'
#
loop_
_entity.id
_entity.type
_entity.pdbx_description
1 polymer ?
#
loop_
_entity_poly.entity_id
_entity_poly.type
_entity_poly.pdbx_seq_one_letter_code
_entity_poly.pdbx_strand_id
1 'polypeptide(L)'
;MVAPPVAVATAATTALVTPSSLTCALVPSWQGLRGSLGPARSLQWPKKQQRQCRRKAGGTSVTAQFELKPPPYPLDALEPHMSKETLEYHWGKHHRGYVDNLNKLIAGTELDELSLEDIILATHNKGDLLPPFNQAAQIWNHDFFWESMKPDGGGKPSGELLELINRDFGSFERFIEDLRSAAATQFGSGWAWLAYKANRLDVGNAVNPKPSDEDKRLVVVKGPNAVNPLIWDFSPLLTIDVWEHAYYLDFQNRRADYISIFLEKLVSWEAVSSRLEIAKARAAEREEEEERKKREEEEKTSDGEVEEIYVDNKSDDSETE
;
A
#
# COMPACT_ATOMS: atom_id res chain seq x y z
N MET A 1 53.50 -1.01 -46.65
CA MET A 1 52.39 -0.28 -47.31
C MET A 1 51.37 0.04 -46.24
N VAL A 2 51.25 1.33 -45.92
CA VAL A 2 50.41 1.89 -44.85
C VAL A 2 49.08 2.29 -45.48
N ALA A 3 47.96 1.88 -44.90
CA ALA A 3 46.62 2.37 -45.25
C ALA A 3 46.13 3.37 -44.19
N PRO A 4 45.40 4.45 -44.56
CA PRO A 4 45.12 5.60 -43.71
C PRO A 4 43.81 5.47 -42.91
N PRO A 5 43.55 6.37 -41.93
CA PRO A 5 42.38 6.32 -41.07
C PRO A 5 41.15 6.99 -41.69
N VAL A 6 39.96 6.48 -41.39
CA VAL A 6 38.67 7.09 -41.75
C VAL A 6 38.23 8.06 -40.65
N ALA A 7 37.92 9.29 -41.05
CA ALA A 7 37.57 10.41 -40.19
C ALA A 7 36.08 10.41 -39.78
N VAL A 8 35.85 10.96 -38.58
CA VAL A 8 34.56 11.30 -37.97
C VAL A 8 34.28 12.79 -38.20
N ALA A 9 33.03 13.15 -38.55
CA ALA A 9 32.48 14.52 -38.44
C ALA A 9 30.94 14.42 -38.34
N THR A 10 30.35 14.51 -37.14
CA THR A 10 29.72 15.71 -36.50
C THR A 10 28.53 16.31 -37.25
N ALA A 11 27.33 16.13 -36.69
CA ALA A 11 26.18 17.00 -36.91
C ALA A 11 25.72 17.53 -35.55
N ALA A 12 25.86 18.84 -35.34
CA ALA A 12 25.36 19.56 -34.18
C ALA A 12 23.95 20.09 -34.49
N THR A 13 22.99 19.89 -33.58
CA THR A 13 21.69 20.55 -33.64
C THR A 13 21.49 21.35 -32.36
N THR A 14 21.62 22.67 -32.49
CA THR A 14 21.32 23.67 -31.46
C THR A 14 19.82 23.93 -31.44
N ALA A 15 19.15 23.71 -30.30
CA ALA A 15 17.83 24.23 -30.01
C ALA A 15 17.94 25.38 -29.01
N LEU A 16 17.50 26.56 -29.44
CA LEU A 16 17.46 27.81 -28.67
C LEU A 16 16.25 27.79 -27.73
N VAL A 17 16.50 28.02 -26.45
CA VAL A 17 15.52 28.35 -25.42
C VAL A 17 15.52 29.87 -25.24
N THR A 18 14.35 30.50 -25.27
CA THR A 18 14.17 31.89 -24.83
C THR A 18 13.27 31.93 -23.59
N PRO A 19 13.61 32.75 -22.57
CA PRO A 19 12.80 32.90 -21.35
C PRO A 19 11.84 34.08 -21.48
N SER A 20 10.72 34.04 -20.76
CA SER A 20 9.89 35.22 -20.53
C SER A 20 9.61 35.36 -19.03
N SER A 21 10.08 36.48 -18.50
CA SER A 21 10.01 36.90 -17.11
C SER A 21 8.77 37.77 -16.82
N LEU A 22 8.16 37.50 -15.67
CA LEU A 22 7.49 38.37 -14.68
C LEU A 22 7.06 39.79 -15.08
N THR A 23 5.83 40.19 -14.72
CA THR A 23 5.55 41.23 -13.68
C THR A 23 4.05 41.45 -13.40
N CYS A 24 3.74 41.49 -12.09
CA CYS A 24 2.90 42.41 -11.29
C CYS A 24 1.61 43.10 -11.81
N ALA A 25 0.54 42.86 -11.04
CA ALA A 25 -0.48 43.77 -10.48
C ALA A 25 -1.02 44.96 -11.28
N LEU A 26 -2.37 45.12 -11.30
CA LEU A 26 -3.06 46.40 -11.15
C LEU A 26 -4.56 46.20 -10.80
N VAL A 27 -5.02 46.98 -9.82
CA VAL A 27 -6.41 47.16 -9.38
C VAL A 27 -7.04 48.32 -10.18
N PRO A 28 -8.36 48.32 -10.44
CA PRO A 28 -9.16 49.51 -10.09
C PRO A 28 -10.52 49.12 -9.48
N SER A 29 -10.90 49.63 -8.31
CA SER A 29 -11.47 50.97 -8.00
C SER A 29 -12.95 51.14 -8.37
N TRP A 30 -13.69 51.51 -7.34
CA TRP A 30 -15.11 51.83 -7.20
C TRP A 30 -15.77 52.71 -8.28
N GLN A 31 -17.05 52.40 -8.55
CA GLN A 31 -18.22 53.27 -8.73
C GLN A 31 -19.44 52.34 -8.50
N GLY A 32 -20.41 52.52 -7.60
CA GLY A 32 -20.98 53.73 -7.04
C GLY A 32 -22.30 54.05 -7.75
N LEU A 33 -23.42 53.41 -7.39
CA LEU A 33 -24.75 53.93 -7.70
C LEU A 33 -25.80 53.48 -6.65
N ARG A 34 -26.46 54.51 -6.12
CA ARG A 34 -27.47 54.50 -5.06
C ARG A 34 -28.80 53.95 -5.55
N GLY A 35 -29.53 53.26 -4.67
CA GLY A 35 -30.92 52.86 -4.89
C GLY A 35 -31.69 52.76 -3.57
N SER A 36 -32.48 53.80 -3.32
CA SER A 36 -33.57 54.04 -2.35
C SER A 36 -34.03 52.95 -1.36
N LEU A 37 -34.20 53.42 -0.12
CA LEU A 37 -34.90 52.80 1.01
C LEU A 37 -36.41 52.62 0.74
N GLY A 38 -36.96 51.50 1.22
CA GLY A 38 -38.39 51.28 1.47
C GLY A 38 -38.56 50.43 2.75
N PRO A 39 -39.52 50.70 3.64
CA PRO A 39 -39.58 50.04 4.94
C PRO A 39 -40.44 48.77 4.85
N ALA A 40 -39.86 47.62 5.18
CA ALA A 40 -40.63 46.38 5.34
C ALA A 40 -40.77 46.03 6.82
N ARG A 41 -42.04 45.94 7.23
CA ARG A 41 -42.56 45.64 8.55
C ARG A 41 -41.99 44.36 9.15
N SER A 42 -41.80 44.42 10.47
CA SER A 42 -41.56 43.28 11.36
C SER A 42 -42.66 42.22 11.24
N LEU A 43 -42.27 40.99 10.89
CA LEU A 43 -43.02 39.79 11.22
C LEU A 43 -42.19 38.95 12.19
N GLN A 44 -42.65 38.88 13.44
CA GLN A 44 -42.19 37.90 14.40
C GLN A 44 -42.92 36.59 14.14
N TRP A 45 -42.17 35.50 13.96
CA TRP A 45 -42.68 34.13 13.98
C TRP A 45 -42.21 33.41 15.26
N PRO A 46 -43.01 32.48 15.81
CA PRO A 46 -42.77 31.92 17.13
C PRO A 46 -41.66 30.86 17.11
N LYS A 47 -40.77 30.90 18.11
CA LYS A 47 -39.71 29.92 18.32
C LYS A 47 -40.33 28.56 18.66
N LYS A 48 -40.22 27.58 17.75
CA LYS A 48 -40.39 26.16 18.10
C LYS A 48 -39.20 25.72 18.95
N GLN A 49 -39.49 25.28 20.18
CA GLN A 49 -38.52 24.60 21.04
C GLN A 49 -38.11 23.27 20.38
N GLN A 50 -36.92 23.23 19.80
CA GLN A 50 -36.26 21.98 19.47
C GLN A 50 -35.80 21.33 20.78
N ARG A 51 -36.43 20.23 21.14
CA ARG A 51 -35.95 19.32 22.18
C ARG A 51 -34.58 18.79 21.76
N GLN A 52 -33.54 19.29 22.41
CA GLN A 52 -32.17 18.82 22.26
C GLN A 52 -32.05 17.45 22.94
N CYS A 53 -32.08 16.37 22.16
CA CYS A 53 -31.60 15.07 22.64
C CYS A 53 -30.09 15.14 22.78
N ARG A 54 -29.61 15.37 24.00
CA ARG A 54 -28.21 15.19 24.38
C ARG A 54 -27.92 13.69 24.34
N ARG A 55 -27.36 13.19 23.23
CA ARG A 55 -26.69 11.88 23.24
C ARG A 55 -25.36 12.07 23.96
N LYS A 56 -25.30 11.57 25.20
CA LYS A 56 -24.05 11.35 25.93
C LYS A 56 -23.50 10.02 25.40
N ALA A 57 -22.69 10.08 24.35
CA ALA A 57 -21.88 8.95 23.92
C ALA A 57 -20.43 9.32 24.19
N GLY A 58 -19.94 8.94 25.37
CA GLY A 58 -18.50 8.85 25.60
C GLY A 58 -18.03 7.57 24.92
N GLY A 59 -17.67 7.68 23.65
CA GLY A 59 -16.73 6.77 23.02
C GLY A 59 -15.42 7.53 22.92
N THR A 60 -14.33 6.95 23.43
CA THR A 60 -13.00 7.44 23.11
C THR A 60 -12.83 7.26 21.60
N SER A 61 -13.07 8.33 20.82
CA SER A 61 -12.73 8.33 19.39
C SER A 61 -11.23 8.11 19.32
N VAL A 62 -10.84 6.99 18.72
CA VAL A 62 -9.44 6.73 18.41
C VAL A 62 -9.11 7.66 17.26
N THR A 63 -8.36 8.72 17.52
CA THR A 63 -7.78 9.56 16.49
C THR A 63 -6.45 8.90 16.06
N ALA A 64 -6.36 8.45 14.82
CA ALA A 64 -5.22 7.80 14.21
C ALA A 64 -4.21 8.89 13.80
N GLN A 65 -3.63 9.54 14.82
CA GLN A 65 -2.42 10.32 14.61
C GLN A 65 -1.25 9.34 14.46
N PHE A 66 -0.70 9.26 13.25
CA PHE A 66 0.46 8.42 12.98
C PHE A 66 1.73 9.12 13.43
N GLU A 67 2.64 8.36 14.05
CA GLU A 67 3.96 8.85 14.46
C GLU A 67 5.05 8.21 13.61
N LEU A 68 6.16 8.94 13.40
CA LEU A 68 7.31 8.42 12.67
C LEU A 68 8.05 7.39 13.53
N LYS A 69 7.89 6.11 13.20
CA LYS A 69 8.62 5.02 13.84
C LYS A 69 10.12 5.09 13.48
N PRO A 70 11.04 5.03 14.45
CA PRO A 70 12.47 4.98 14.16
C PRO A 70 12.86 3.60 13.56
N PRO A 71 13.93 3.53 12.74
CA PRO A 71 14.50 2.25 12.34
C PRO A 71 14.94 1.44 13.57
N PRO A 72 14.98 0.09 13.48
CA PRO A 72 15.35 -0.77 14.61
C PRO A 72 16.87 -0.77 14.92
N TYR A 73 17.62 0.18 14.38
CA TYR A 73 19.07 0.33 14.53
C TYR A 73 19.48 1.81 14.41
N PRO A 74 20.66 2.20 14.94
CA PRO A 74 21.22 3.54 14.74
C PRO A 74 21.39 3.89 13.25
N LEU A 75 21.30 5.18 12.89
CA LEU A 75 21.28 5.61 11.48
C LEU A 75 22.59 5.32 10.71
N ASP A 76 23.71 5.12 11.41
CA ASP A 76 25.02 4.74 10.86
C ASP A 76 25.28 3.23 10.88
N ALA A 77 24.37 2.42 11.43
CA ALA A 77 24.61 1.01 11.66
C ALA A 77 24.62 0.14 10.39
N LEU A 78 24.21 0.69 9.25
CA LEU A 78 24.24 0.01 7.94
C LEU A 78 25.47 0.39 7.10
N GLU A 79 26.38 1.21 7.62
CA GLU A 79 27.63 1.52 6.94
C GLU A 79 28.54 0.28 6.81
N PRO A 80 29.30 0.14 5.72
CA PRO A 80 29.45 1.07 4.60
C PRO A 80 28.46 0.81 3.44
N HIS A 81 27.40 0.03 3.67
CA HIS A 81 26.51 -0.49 2.63
C HIS A 81 25.33 0.43 2.31
N MET A 82 24.89 1.21 3.30
CA MET A 82 23.97 2.34 3.15
C MET A 82 24.45 3.43 4.11
N SER A 83 24.72 4.63 3.59
CA SER A 83 25.34 5.68 4.41
C SER A 83 24.38 6.23 5.47
N LYS A 84 24.95 6.76 6.55
CA LYS A 84 24.18 7.54 7.53
C LYS A 84 23.40 8.68 6.87
N GLU A 85 24.00 9.35 5.89
CA GLU A 85 23.37 10.45 5.16
C GLU A 85 22.11 9.97 4.43
N THR A 86 22.17 8.82 3.74
CA THR A 86 20.99 8.18 3.14
C THR A 86 19.89 7.94 4.19
N LEU A 87 20.21 7.40 5.36
CA LEU A 87 19.21 7.17 6.43
C LEU A 87 18.61 8.48 6.97
N GLU A 88 19.43 9.51 7.18
CA GLU A 88 18.97 10.82 7.64
C GLU A 88 17.99 11.49 6.67
N TYR A 89 18.22 11.36 5.36
CA TYR A 89 17.28 11.86 4.35
C TYR A 89 16.07 10.92 4.18
N HIS A 90 16.30 9.63 3.98
CA HIS A 90 15.25 8.67 3.63
C HIS A 90 14.27 8.46 4.78
N TRP A 91 14.74 8.21 6.00
CA TRP A 91 13.87 8.16 7.18
C TRP A 91 13.52 9.56 7.69
N GLY A 92 14.51 10.43 7.89
CA GLY A 92 14.32 11.70 8.60
C GLY A 92 13.56 12.77 7.79
N LYS A 93 13.55 12.67 6.45
CA LYS A 93 12.85 13.62 5.56
C LYS A 93 11.75 12.97 4.74
N HIS A 94 12.04 11.93 3.94
CA HIS A 94 11.05 11.32 3.07
C HIS A 94 9.95 10.62 3.89
N HIS A 95 10.34 9.70 4.77
CA HIS A 95 9.39 8.98 5.62
C HIS A 95 8.59 9.93 6.53
N ARG A 96 9.27 10.88 7.18
CA ARG A 96 8.63 11.95 7.96
C ARG A 96 7.60 12.74 7.14
N GLY A 97 7.95 13.13 5.91
CA GLY A 97 7.05 13.84 5.02
C GLY A 97 5.80 13.04 4.68
N TYR A 98 5.90 11.71 4.57
CA TYR A 98 4.73 10.86 4.38
C TYR A 98 3.79 10.90 5.58
N VAL A 99 4.32 10.74 6.80
CA VAL A 99 3.58 10.83 8.07
C VAL A 99 2.88 12.17 8.22
N ASP A 100 3.63 13.27 8.11
CA ASP A 100 3.12 14.63 8.32
C ASP A 100 1.97 14.96 7.34
N ASN A 101 2.06 14.47 6.10
CA ASN A 101 1.05 14.71 5.09
C ASN A 101 -0.16 13.77 5.22
N LEU A 102 0.02 12.51 5.63
CA LEU A 102 -1.12 11.63 5.90
C LEU A 102 -1.99 12.23 7.02
N ASN A 103 -1.37 12.60 8.14
CA ASN A 103 -2.08 13.18 9.29
C ASN A 103 -2.91 14.42 8.89
N LYS A 104 -2.40 15.26 7.98
CA LYS A 104 -3.16 16.41 7.44
C LYS A 104 -4.34 15.99 6.57
N LEU A 105 -4.21 14.93 5.78
CA LEU A 105 -5.24 14.47 4.86
C LEU A 105 -6.39 13.77 5.58
N ILE A 106 -6.11 13.07 6.68
CA ILE A 106 -7.13 12.28 7.40
C ILE A 106 -7.77 13.02 8.56
N ALA A 107 -7.16 14.09 9.08
CA ALA A 107 -7.65 14.80 10.25
C ALA A 107 -9.13 15.19 10.13
N GLY A 108 -9.95 14.68 11.05
CA GLY A 108 -11.40 14.96 11.08
C GLY A 108 -12.22 14.27 9.98
N THR A 109 -11.64 13.31 9.28
CA THR A 109 -12.34 12.40 8.35
C THR A 109 -12.60 11.04 9.03
N GLU A 110 -13.39 10.17 8.40
CA GLU A 110 -13.59 8.80 8.88
C GLU A 110 -12.32 7.92 8.82
N LEU A 111 -11.33 8.31 8.01
CA LEU A 111 -10.05 7.62 7.91
C LEU A 111 -9.18 7.83 9.16
N ASP A 112 -9.48 8.87 9.95
CA ASP A 112 -8.80 9.17 11.22
C ASP A 112 -9.10 8.12 12.29
N GLU A 113 -9.98 7.14 12.06
CA GLU A 113 -10.28 6.08 13.05
C GLU A 113 -9.74 4.71 12.61
N LEU A 114 -9.02 4.66 11.48
CA LEU A 114 -8.57 3.43 10.85
C LEU A 114 -7.09 3.13 11.09
N SER A 115 -6.73 1.85 10.99
CA SER A 115 -5.33 1.44 10.94
C SER A 115 -4.67 1.89 9.62
N LEU A 116 -3.34 1.91 9.58
CA LEU A 116 -2.62 2.30 8.37
C LEU A 116 -2.95 1.37 7.20
N GLU A 117 -3.01 0.07 7.45
CA GLU A 117 -3.43 -0.96 6.50
C GLU A 117 -4.85 -0.74 5.99
N ASP A 118 -5.80 -0.45 6.87
CA ASP A 118 -7.19 -0.20 6.47
C ASP A 118 -7.32 1.07 5.62
N ILE A 119 -6.56 2.13 5.93
CA ILE A 119 -6.51 3.34 5.08
C ILE A 119 -5.97 2.97 3.70
N ILE A 120 -4.88 2.20 3.60
CA ILE A 120 -4.31 1.76 2.32
C ILE A 120 -5.35 1.03 1.48
N LEU A 121 -6.04 0.05 2.08
CA LEU A 121 -7.04 -0.74 1.39
C LEU A 121 -8.23 0.12 0.95
N ALA A 122 -8.77 0.96 1.84
CA ALA A 122 -9.90 1.83 1.54
C ALA A 122 -9.58 2.85 0.44
N THR A 123 -8.37 3.42 0.46
CA THR A 123 -7.99 4.53 -0.43
C THR A 123 -7.34 4.09 -1.74
N HIS A 124 -6.97 2.81 -1.89
CA HIS A 124 -6.56 2.26 -3.19
C HIS A 124 -7.70 2.31 -4.22
N ASN A 125 -8.95 2.11 -3.77
CA ASN A 125 -10.17 2.30 -4.56
C ASN A 125 -10.08 1.67 -5.96
N LYS A 126 -9.72 0.37 -6.03
CA LYS A 126 -9.61 -0.38 -7.30
C LYS A 126 -8.66 0.23 -8.33
N GLY A 127 -7.66 0.97 -7.87
CA GLY A 127 -6.67 1.66 -8.71
C GLY A 127 -7.02 3.11 -9.02
N ASP A 128 -8.22 3.59 -8.68
CA ASP A 128 -8.60 5.01 -8.73
C ASP A 128 -8.24 5.69 -7.39
N LEU A 129 -6.92 5.78 -7.16
CA LEU A 129 -6.31 6.11 -5.88
C LEU A 129 -6.87 7.42 -5.29
N LEU A 130 -7.38 7.34 -4.06
CA LEU A 130 -7.76 8.53 -3.28
C LEU A 130 -6.51 9.23 -2.72
N PRO A 131 -6.57 10.56 -2.46
CA PRO A 131 -5.40 11.33 -2.04
C PRO A 131 -4.57 10.76 -0.87
N PRO A 132 -5.15 10.14 0.18
CA PRO A 132 -4.36 9.59 1.27
C PRO A 132 -3.55 8.33 0.93
N PHE A 133 -3.90 7.61 -0.15
CA PHE A 133 -3.31 6.31 -0.48
C PHE A 133 -1.79 6.35 -0.55
N ASN A 134 -1.24 7.28 -1.34
CA ASN A 134 0.20 7.36 -1.54
C ASN A 134 0.94 7.65 -0.23
N GLN A 135 0.35 8.46 0.66
CA GLN A 135 0.95 8.79 1.94
C GLN A 135 0.91 7.59 2.89
N ALA A 136 -0.27 6.97 3.04
CA ALA A 136 -0.45 5.79 3.89
C ALA A 136 0.42 4.62 3.46
N ALA A 137 0.39 4.29 2.17
CA ALA A 137 1.16 3.19 1.63
C ALA A 137 2.67 3.45 1.75
N GLN A 138 3.14 4.69 1.53
CA GLN A 138 4.57 4.98 1.72
C GLN A 138 5.01 4.90 3.18
N ILE A 139 4.21 5.31 4.17
CA ILE A 139 4.56 5.10 5.59
C ILE A 139 4.75 3.61 5.84
N TRP A 140 3.75 2.80 5.44
CA TRP A 140 3.78 1.36 5.65
C TRP A 140 4.98 0.69 4.95
N ASN A 141 5.25 1.08 3.70
CA ASN A 141 6.38 0.55 2.93
C ASN A 141 7.72 0.85 3.61
N HIS A 142 7.89 2.06 4.14
CA HIS A 142 9.13 2.46 4.79
C HIS A 142 9.30 1.81 6.17
N ASP A 143 8.25 1.76 6.99
CA ASP A 143 8.27 0.99 8.24
C ASP A 143 8.72 -0.45 7.98
N PHE A 144 8.13 -1.07 6.96
CA PHE A 144 8.46 -2.43 6.55
C PHE A 144 9.90 -2.56 6.01
N PHE A 145 10.38 -1.55 5.27
CA PHE A 145 11.73 -1.50 4.70
C PHE A 145 12.83 -1.41 5.76
N TRP A 146 12.66 -0.58 6.78
CA TRP A 146 13.63 -0.49 7.88
C TRP A 146 13.79 -1.81 8.62
N GLU A 147 12.68 -2.50 8.85
CA GLU A 147 12.67 -3.84 9.47
C GLU A 147 13.18 -4.95 8.52
N SER A 148 13.24 -4.68 7.22
CA SER A 148 13.76 -5.62 6.23
C SER A 148 15.29 -5.68 6.21
N MET A 149 15.95 -4.74 6.90
CA MET A 149 17.39 -4.66 7.00
C MET A 149 17.88 -4.87 8.43
N LYS A 150 19.15 -5.24 8.59
CA LYS A 150 19.86 -5.18 9.86
C LYS A 150 21.37 -4.96 9.64
N PRO A 151 22.09 -4.43 10.65
CA PRO A 151 23.55 -4.50 10.69
C PRO A 151 24.02 -5.95 10.57
N ASP A 152 25.10 -6.20 9.83
CA ASP A 152 25.62 -7.54 9.55
C ASP A 152 24.56 -8.49 8.95
N GLY A 153 23.70 -7.96 8.08
CA GLY A 153 22.68 -8.72 7.36
C GLY A 153 23.21 -9.47 6.13
N GLY A 154 22.28 -9.85 5.26
CA GLY A 154 22.57 -10.60 4.04
C GLY A 154 22.80 -12.09 4.30
N GLY A 155 23.60 -12.73 3.44
CA GLY A 155 23.76 -14.18 3.45
C GLY A 155 22.53 -14.92 2.93
N LYS A 156 22.27 -16.13 3.44
CA LYS A 156 21.13 -16.97 3.05
C LYS A 156 20.16 -17.15 4.23
N PRO A 157 18.84 -17.25 3.96
CA PRO A 157 17.90 -17.70 4.97
C PRO A 157 18.16 -19.17 5.32
N SER A 158 17.50 -19.64 6.37
CA SER A 158 17.56 -21.04 6.80
C SER A 158 16.17 -21.54 7.19
N GLY A 159 16.07 -22.81 7.56
CA GLY A 159 14.82 -23.43 8.00
C GLY A 159 13.73 -23.38 6.94
N GLU A 160 12.48 -23.23 7.39
CA GLU A 160 11.30 -23.31 6.54
C GLU A 160 11.31 -22.26 5.42
N LEU A 161 11.80 -21.04 5.67
CA LEU A 161 11.89 -20.01 4.63
C LEU A 161 12.76 -20.48 3.44
N LEU A 162 13.91 -21.12 3.72
CA LEU A 162 14.77 -21.63 2.65
C LEU A 162 14.11 -22.82 1.92
N GLU A 163 13.38 -23.68 2.65
CA GLU A 163 12.64 -24.79 2.05
C GLU A 163 11.55 -24.30 1.08
N LEU A 164 10.74 -23.31 1.49
CA LEU A 164 9.74 -22.71 0.60
C LEU A 164 10.38 -21.99 -0.58
N ILE A 165 11.50 -21.30 -0.38
CA ILE A 165 12.25 -20.69 -1.49
C ILE A 165 12.69 -21.75 -2.50
N ASN A 166 13.27 -22.85 -2.05
CA ASN A 166 13.70 -23.93 -2.94
C ASN A 166 12.52 -24.62 -3.63
N ARG A 167 11.38 -24.78 -2.92
CA ARG A 167 10.15 -25.32 -3.50
C ARG A 167 9.60 -24.42 -4.60
N ASP A 168 9.55 -23.12 -4.36
CA ASP A 168 8.79 -22.17 -5.20
C ASP A 168 9.60 -21.60 -6.36
N PHE A 169 10.90 -21.44 -6.18
CA PHE A 169 11.83 -20.87 -7.17
C PHE A 169 12.85 -21.90 -7.68
N GLY A 170 12.83 -23.12 -7.15
CA GLY A 170 13.77 -24.19 -7.48
C GLY A 170 15.11 -24.11 -6.74
N SER A 171 15.59 -22.90 -6.42
CA SER A 171 16.78 -22.66 -5.60
C SER A 171 16.82 -21.24 -5.04
N PHE A 172 17.59 -21.01 -3.98
CA PHE A 172 17.86 -19.67 -3.46
C PHE A 172 18.48 -18.74 -4.51
N GLU A 173 19.40 -19.26 -5.34
CA GLU A 173 20.05 -18.49 -6.40
C GLU A 173 19.05 -17.99 -7.43
N ARG A 174 18.12 -18.86 -7.88
CA ARG A 174 17.04 -18.46 -8.79
C ARG A 174 16.10 -17.43 -8.18
N PHE A 175 15.74 -17.60 -6.92
CA PHE A 175 14.95 -16.59 -6.20
C PHE A 175 15.66 -15.21 -6.17
N ILE A 176 16.95 -15.18 -5.86
CA ILE A 176 17.73 -13.92 -5.84
C ILE A 176 17.81 -13.30 -7.23
N GLU A 177 17.97 -14.11 -8.29
CA GLU A 177 17.93 -13.63 -9.69
C GLU A 177 16.58 -12.99 -10.03
N ASP A 178 15.47 -13.64 -9.66
CA ASP A 178 14.11 -13.13 -9.89
C ASP A 178 13.85 -11.84 -9.13
N LEU A 179 14.23 -11.77 -7.85
CA LEU A 179 14.06 -10.57 -7.01
C LEU A 179 14.92 -9.41 -7.51
N ARG A 180 16.18 -9.67 -7.88
CA ARG A 180 17.08 -8.66 -8.48
C ARG A 180 16.51 -8.15 -9.80
N SER A 181 16.01 -9.05 -10.65
CA SER A 181 15.38 -8.70 -11.93
C SER A 181 14.13 -7.83 -11.72
N ALA A 182 13.26 -8.17 -10.77
CA ALA A 182 12.09 -7.38 -10.43
C ALA A 182 12.46 -5.96 -9.97
N ALA A 183 13.44 -5.83 -9.07
CA ALA A 183 13.94 -4.55 -8.57
C ALA A 183 14.59 -3.69 -9.68
N ALA A 184 15.45 -4.29 -10.50
CA ALA A 184 16.15 -3.58 -11.57
C ALA A 184 15.19 -3.12 -12.69
N THR A 185 14.20 -3.94 -13.03
CA THR A 185 13.26 -3.67 -14.13
C THR A 185 12.03 -2.87 -13.71
N GLN A 186 11.91 -2.47 -12.45
CA GLN A 186 10.89 -1.50 -12.04
C GLN A 186 11.23 -0.14 -12.66
N PHE A 187 10.49 0.27 -13.68
CA PHE A 187 10.74 1.55 -14.33
C PHE A 187 10.25 2.71 -13.45
N GLY A 188 11.08 3.75 -13.32
CA GLY A 188 10.81 4.86 -12.42
C GLY A 188 10.90 4.46 -10.95
N SER A 189 10.02 5.07 -10.15
CA SER A 189 9.89 4.85 -8.71
C SER A 189 9.05 3.61 -8.40
N GLY A 190 9.40 2.90 -7.33
CA GLY A 190 8.63 1.76 -6.87
C GLY A 190 9.40 0.86 -5.92
N TRP A 191 8.89 -0.36 -5.81
CA TRP A 191 9.34 -1.34 -4.84
C TRP A 191 9.39 -2.74 -5.47
N ALA A 192 10.30 -3.58 -5.01
CA ALA A 192 10.29 -5.01 -5.29
C ALA A 192 10.06 -5.80 -4.01
N TRP A 193 9.27 -6.87 -4.10
CA TRP A 193 8.75 -7.58 -2.95
C TRP A 193 8.95 -9.09 -3.11
N LEU A 194 9.32 -9.75 -2.02
CA LEU A 194 8.95 -11.14 -1.78
C LEU A 194 7.68 -11.13 -0.93
N ALA A 195 6.67 -11.90 -1.33
CA ALA A 195 5.43 -12.02 -0.58
C ALA A 195 4.96 -13.48 -0.52
N TYR A 196 4.22 -13.81 0.54
CA TYR A 196 3.46 -15.06 0.63
C TYR A 196 2.05 -14.82 0.10
N LYS A 197 1.75 -15.47 -1.03
CA LYS A 197 0.43 -15.50 -1.65
C LYS A 197 -0.35 -16.65 -1.02
N ALA A 198 -1.14 -16.33 0.00
CA ALA A 198 -2.00 -17.31 0.67
C ALA A 198 -3.20 -17.71 -0.21
N ASN A 199 -3.80 -16.74 -0.92
CA ASN A 199 -5.00 -16.97 -1.74
C ASN A 199 -4.68 -16.94 -3.24
N ARG A 200 -5.30 -17.83 -4.01
CA ARG A 200 -5.22 -17.87 -5.48
C ARG A 200 -6.11 -16.84 -6.19
N LEU A 201 -7.17 -16.38 -5.54
CA LEU A 201 -8.21 -15.53 -6.12
C LEU A 201 -7.82 -14.05 -6.16
N ASP A 202 -8.48 -13.31 -7.05
CA ASP A 202 -8.47 -11.85 -7.03
C ASP A 202 -9.21 -11.33 -5.79
N VAL A 203 -8.70 -10.26 -5.22
CA VAL A 203 -9.46 -9.49 -4.23
C VAL A 203 -10.22 -8.36 -4.90
N GLY A 204 -11.36 -7.99 -4.35
CA GLY A 204 -12.22 -6.97 -4.95
C GLY A 204 -11.55 -5.60 -5.15
N ASN A 205 -10.41 -5.37 -4.50
CA ASN A 205 -9.67 -4.11 -4.55
C ASN A 205 -8.56 -4.07 -5.62
N ALA A 206 -8.12 -5.20 -6.17
CA ALA A 206 -7.05 -5.21 -7.17
C ALA A 206 -6.93 -6.54 -7.91
N VAL A 207 -6.45 -6.47 -9.16
CA VAL A 207 -6.12 -7.66 -9.96
C VAL A 207 -4.82 -8.28 -9.48
N ASN A 208 -4.82 -9.59 -9.30
CA ASN A 208 -3.66 -10.36 -8.90
C ASN A 208 -2.54 -10.30 -9.97
N PRO A 209 -1.34 -9.79 -9.65
CA PRO A 209 -0.25 -9.66 -10.61
C PRO A 209 0.45 -11.00 -10.93
N LYS A 210 0.13 -12.06 -10.19
CA LYS A 210 0.66 -13.42 -10.31
C LYS A 210 -0.50 -14.42 -10.28
N PRO A 211 -1.37 -14.44 -11.31
CA PRO A 211 -2.43 -15.43 -11.39
C PRO A 211 -1.79 -16.82 -11.47
N SER A 212 -2.23 -17.72 -10.61
CA SER A 212 -1.79 -19.12 -10.54
C SER A 212 -2.92 -19.90 -9.89
N ASP A 213 -3.09 -21.15 -10.33
CA ASP A 213 -4.05 -22.10 -9.73
C ASP A 213 -3.58 -22.61 -8.36
N GLU A 214 -2.32 -22.36 -8.02
CA GLU A 214 -1.69 -22.73 -6.75
C GLU A 214 -1.80 -21.62 -5.70
N ASP A 215 -2.09 -22.02 -4.47
CA ASP A 215 -2.13 -21.20 -3.27
C ASP A 215 -0.91 -21.47 -2.37
N LYS A 216 -0.77 -20.69 -1.29
CA LYS A 216 0.30 -20.88 -0.28
C LYS A 216 1.72 -20.89 -0.88
N ARG A 217 1.95 -20.03 -1.87
CA ARG A 217 3.23 -19.89 -2.59
C ARG A 217 3.94 -18.59 -2.25
N LEU A 218 5.27 -18.62 -2.26
CA LEU A 218 6.09 -17.42 -2.34
C LEU A 218 6.06 -16.86 -3.77
N VAL A 219 5.97 -15.54 -3.86
CA VAL A 219 5.97 -14.82 -5.14
C VAL A 219 6.88 -13.60 -5.07
N VAL A 220 7.56 -13.33 -6.18
CA VAL A 220 8.25 -12.06 -6.41
C VAL A 220 7.36 -11.14 -7.23
N VAL A 221 7.08 -9.95 -6.72
CA VAL A 221 6.29 -8.92 -7.39
C VAL A 221 6.98 -7.57 -7.31
N LYS A 222 6.64 -6.64 -8.20
CA LYS A 222 7.08 -5.25 -8.14
C LYS A 222 5.87 -4.32 -8.26
N GLY A 223 5.93 -3.19 -7.57
CA GLY A 223 4.85 -2.21 -7.52
C GLY A 223 5.35 -0.81 -7.88
N PRO A 224 4.64 -0.07 -8.74
CA PRO A 224 5.01 1.31 -9.04
C PRO A 224 4.68 2.24 -7.86
N ASN A 225 5.47 3.29 -7.71
CA ASN A 225 5.25 4.34 -6.71
C ASN A 225 5.06 3.78 -5.30
N ALA A 226 3.86 3.89 -4.73
CA ALA A 226 3.53 3.46 -3.37
C ALA A 226 2.87 2.07 -3.29
N VAL A 227 2.55 1.45 -4.44
CA VAL A 227 1.81 0.19 -4.48
C VAL A 227 2.60 -0.92 -3.77
N ASN A 228 1.93 -1.61 -2.85
CA ASN A 228 2.48 -2.70 -2.06
C ASN A 228 1.55 -3.92 -2.07
N PRO A 229 2.02 -5.11 -1.64
CA PRO A 229 1.24 -6.33 -1.84
C PRO A 229 -0.03 -6.46 -1.01
N LEU A 230 -0.27 -5.56 -0.04
CA LEU A 230 -1.50 -5.59 0.79
C LEU A 230 -2.76 -5.42 -0.06
N ILE A 231 -2.70 -4.60 -1.12
CA ILE A 231 -3.85 -4.36 -2.01
C ILE A 231 -4.29 -5.63 -2.76
N TRP A 232 -3.42 -6.64 -2.85
CA TRP A 232 -3.67 -7.94 -3.47
C TRP A 232 -3.97 -9.03 -2.43
N ASP A 233 -4.10 -8.69 -1.14
CA ASP A 233 -4.16 -9.63 0.00
C ASP A 233 -2.98 -10.62 0.03
N PHE A 234 -1.83 -10.16 -0.44
CA PHE A 234 -0.58 -10.90 -0.26
C PHE A 234 0.05 -10.45 1.06
N SER A 235 0.72 -11.38 1.75
CA SER A 235 1.49 -11.05 2.95
C SER A 235 2.92 -10.70 2.57
N PRO A 236 3.36 -9.42 2.65
CA PRO A 236 4.71 -9.04 2.28
C PRO A 236 5.72 -9.62 3.27
N LEU A 237 6.86 -10.11 2.77
CA LEU A 237 7.90 -10.74 3.59
C LEU A 237 9.22 -9.94 3.56
N LEU A 238 9.62 -9.48 2.37
CA LEU A 238 10.81 -8.66 2.13
C LEU A 238 10.48 -7.57 1.12
N THR A 239 11.07 -6.39 1.26
CA THR A 239 10.99 -5.31 0.27
C THR A 239 12.33 -4.68 -0.04
N ILE A 240 12.46 -4.12 -1.23
CA ILE A 240 13.57 -3.28 -1.66
C ILE A 240 12.97 -1.97 -2.19
N ASP A 241 13.30 -0.84 -1.56
CA ASP A 241 13.01 0.48 -2.10
C ASP A 241 13.91 0.74 -3.32
N VAL A 242 13.31 0.94 -4.50
CA VAL A 242 14.04 1.30 -5.73
C VAL A 242 13.69 2.71 -6.24
N TRP A 243 13.10 3.54 -5.39
CA TRP A 243 13.11 4.99 -5.58
C TRP A 243 14.55 5.51 -5.53
N GLU A 244 14.88 6.49 -6.37
CA GLU A 244 16.24 7.01 -6.43
C GLU A 244 16.71 7.56 -5.08
N HIS A 245 15.83 8.16 -4.26
CA HIS A 245 16.21 8.64 -2.93
C HIS A 245 16.77 7.56 -2.00
N ALA A 246 16.49 6.27 -2.25
CA ALA A 246 16.96 5.17 -1.42
C ALA A 246 18.44 4.82 -1.67
N TYR A 247 19.00 5.23 -2.81
CA TYR A 247 20.34 4.81 -3.21
C TYR A 247 21.18 5.88 -3.92
N TYR A 248 20.63 7.03 -4.31
CA TYR A 248 21.34 7.95 -5.21
C TYR A 248 22.57 8.59 -4.55
N LEU A 249 22.52 8.86 -3.25
CA LEU A 249 23.67 9.40 -2.51
C LEU A 249 24.85 8.41 -2.49
N ASP A 250 24.56 7.12 -2.39
CA ASP A 250 25.58 6.07 -2.26
C ASP A 250 26.01 5.46 -3.61
N PHE A 251 25.08 5.37 -4.58
CA PHE A 251 25.26 4.61 -5.82
C PHE A 251 24.97 5.42 -7.11
N GLN A 252 24.39 6.61 -7.00
CA GLN A 252 23.95 7.42 -8.14
C GLN A 252 23.07 6.60 -9.10
N ASN A 253 23.44 6.46 -10.37
CA ASN A 253 22.68 5.70 -11.37
C ASN A 253 22.86 4.17 -11.24
N ARG A 254 23.74 3.68 -10.36
CA ARG A 254 24.10 2.26 -10.26
C ARG A 254 23.12 1.48 -9.39
N ARG A 255 21.83 1.52 -9.75
CA ARG A 255 20.76 0.78 -9.05
C ARG A 255 21.08 -0.71 -8.91
N ALA A 256 21.69 -1.32 -9.92
CA ALA A 256 22.07 -2.74 -9.88
C ALA A 256 23.09 -3.07 -8.77
N ASP A 257 24.04 -2.15 -8.52
CA ASP A 257 25.03 -2.30 -7.44
C ASP A 257 24.33 -2.19 -6.08
N TYR A 258 23.45 -1.20 -5.92
CA TYR A 258 22.63 -1.03 -4.71
C TYR A 258 21.81 -2.29 -4.39
N ILE A 259 21.07 -2.83 -5.37
CA ILE A 259 20.25 -4.04 -5.18
C ILE A 259 21.12 -5.22 -4.75
N SER A 260 22.30 -5.36 -5.36
CA SER A 260 23.22 -6.46 -5.02
C SER A 260 23.75 -6.32 -3.59
N ILE A 261 24.20 -5.11 -3.21
CA ILE A 261 24.65 -4.82 -1.84
C ILE A 261 23.53 -5.03 -0.82
N PHE A 262 22.31 -4.57 -1.12
CA PHE A 262 21.16 -4.77 -0.25
C PHE A 262 20.94 -6.26 0.06
N LEU A 263 20.87 -7.09 -0.98
CA LEU A 263 20.63 -8.53 -0.84
C LEU A 263 21.80 -9.25 -0.14
N GLU A 264 23.03 -8.86 -0.43
CA GLU A 264 24.23 -9.55 0.06
C GLU A 264 24.64 -9.14 1.47
N LYS A 265 24.25 -7.94 1.92
CA LYS A 265 24.80 -7.32 3.14
C LYS A 265 23.78 -6.74 4.11
N LEU A 266 22.55 -6.45 3.69
CA LEU A 266 21.60 -5.72 4.51
C LEU A 266 20.39 -6.55 4.94
N VAL A 267 19.93 -7.49 4.12
CA VAL A 267 18.68 -8.24 4.38
C VAL A 267 18.68 -8.92 5.76
N SER A 268 17.61 -8.68 6.52
CA SER A 268 17.34 -9.42 7.76
C SER A 268 16.50 -10.67 7.48
N TRP A 269 17.14 -11.80 7.18
CA TRP A 269 16.43 -13.06 6.93
C TRP A 269 15.62 -13.57 8.13
N GLU A 270 15.99 -13.17 9.35
CA GLU A 270 15.22 -13.45 10.57
C GLU A 270 13.87 -12.72 10.56
N ALA A 271 13.85 -11.44 10.18
CA ALA A 271 12.61 -10.68 10.03
C ALA A 271 11.72 -11.28 8.93
N VAL A 272 12.31 -11.66 7.80
CA VAL A 272 11.58 -12.34 6.70
C VAL A 272 10.99 -13.67 7.17
N SER A 273 11.75 -14.46 7.94
CA SER A 273 11.27 -15.74 8.49
C SER A 273 10.13 -15.53 9.49
N SER A 274 10.28 -14.57 10.41
CA SER A 274 9.21 -14.24 11.37
C SER A 274 7.92 -13.79 10.68
N ARG A 275 8.03 -13.02 9.59
CA ARG A 275 6.87 -12.58 8.79
C ARG A 275 6.22 -13.75 8.06
N LEU A 276 7.00 -14.73 7.60
CA LEU A 276 6.48 -15.93 6.96
C LEU A 276 5.63 -16.75 7.95
N GLU A 277 6.12 -16.96 9.17
CA GLU A 277 5.36 -17.67 10.22
C GLU A 277 4.02 -16.98 10.50
N ILE A 278 4.05 -15.66 10.68
CA ILE A 278 2.83 -14.86 10.90
C ILE A 278 1.88 -14.95 9.70
N ALA A 279 2.40 -14.87 8.47
CA ALA A 279 1.61 -14.95 7.25
C ALA A 279 0.90 -16.31 7.11
N LYS A 280 1.62 -17.40 7.42
CA LYS A 280 1.06 -18.75 7.40
C LYS A 280 0.02 -18.95 8.50
N ALA A 281 0.28 -18.49 9.72
CA ALA A 281 -0.67 -18.57 10.82
C ALA A 281 -1.97 -17.83 10.48
N ARG A 282 -1.88 -16.60 9.97
CA ARG A 282 -3.05 -15.82 9.51
C ARG A 282 -3.81 -16.48 8.35
N ALA A 283 -3.11 -17.20 7.48
CA ALA A 283 -3.77 -17.96 6.41
C ALA A 283 -4.56 -19.14 6.99
N ALA A 284 -3.98 -19.89 7.92
CA ALA A 284 -4.65 -21.01 8.59
C ALA A 284 -5.88 -20.55 9.40
N GLU A 285 -5.76 -19.46 10.16
CA GLU A 285 -6.87 -18.89 10.93
C GLU A 285 -8.04 -18.47 10.03
N ARG A 286 -7.74 -17.88 8.85
CA ARG A 286 -8.77 -17.50 7.88
C ARG A 286 -9.48 -18.70 7.27
N GLU A 287 -8.74 -19.76 6.93
CA GLU A 287 -9.31 -21.01 6.42
C GLU A 287 -10.23 -21.66 7.46
N GLU A 288 -9.82 -21.72 8.73
CA GLU A 288 -10.66 -22.22 9.81
C GLU A 288 -11.92 -21.39 10.01
N GLU A 289 -11.83 -20.06 9.90
CA GLU A 289 -12.98 -19.17 10.00
C GLU A 289 -13.96 -19.34 8.82
N GLU A 290 -13.44 -19.47 7.60
CA GLU A 290 -14.24 -19.73 6.39
C GLU A 290 -14.95 -21.09 6.48
N GLU A 291 -14.26 -22.14 6.91
CA GLU A 291 -14.88 -23.45 7.16
C GLU A 291 -15.97 -23.37 8.22
N ARG A 292 -15.73 -22.62 9.31
CA ARG A 292 -16.74 -22.42 10.37
C ARG A 292 -17.97 -21.71 9.81
N LYS A 293 -17.80 -20.61 9.08
CA LYS A 293 -18.91 -19.87 8.46
C LYS A 293 -19.71 -20.75 7.51
N LYS A 294 -19.02 -21.56 6.70
CA LYS A 294 -19.68 -22.50 5.79
C LYS A 294 -20.53 -23.53 6.53
N ARG A 295 -20.02 -24.09 7.63
CA ARG A 295 -20.79 -25.03 8.48
C ARG A 295 -22.02 -24.35 9.11
N GLU A 296 -21.88 -23.13 9.61
CA GLU A 296 -23.00 -22.35 10.16
C GLU A 296 -24.06 -21.99 9.11
N GLU A 297 -23.65 -21.73 7.87
CA GLU A 297 -24.56 -21.50 6.74
C GLU A 297 -25.29 -22.80 6.35
N GLU A 298 -24.58 -23.93 6.25
CA GLU A 298 -25.16 -25.24 5.97
C GLU A 298 -26.20 -25.65 7.05
N GLU A 299 -25.90 -25.44 8.34
CA GLU A 299 -26.81 -25.73 9.45
C GLU A 299 -28.08 -24.85 9.39
N LYS A 300 -27.93 -23.54 9.14
CA LYS A 300 -29.07 -22.62 8.94
C LYS A 300 -29.94 -22.98 7.74
N THR A 301 -29.34 -23.50 6.66
CA THR A 301 -30.10 -23.97 5.50
C THR A 301 -30.85 -25.27 5.80
N SER A 302 -30.32 -26.14 6.66
CA SER A 302 -30.98 -27.41 7.03
C SER A 302 -32.15 -27.24 8.01
N ASP A 303 -32.08 -26.28 8.93
CA ASP A 303 -33.19 -25.96 9.85
C ASP A 303 -34.33 -25.18 9.18
N GLY A 304 -34.11 -24.61 7.99
CA GLY A 304 -35.11 -23.92 7.18
C GLY A 304 -35.97 -24.83 6.28
N GLU A 305 -35.63 -26.12 6.13
CA GLU A 305 -36.29 -27.06 5.20
C GLU A 305 -37.36 -27.96 5.87
N VAL A 306 -37.68 -27.77 7.15
CA VAL A 306 -38.59 -28.68 7.90
C VAL A 306 -40.05 -28.20 8.02
N GLU A 307 -40.41 -26.98 7.62
CA GLU A 307 -41.81 -26.51 7.63
C GLU A 307 -42.42 -26.36 6.22
N GLU A 308 -42.61 -27.46 5.51
CA GLU A 308 -43.72 -27.55 4.52
C GLU A 308 -44.12 -29.02 4.25
N ILE A 309 -44.50 -29.77 5.28
CA ILE A 309 -45.32 -30.97 5.09
C ILE A 309 -46.77 -30.53 4.92
N TYR A 310 -47.17 -30.34 3.66
CA TYR A 310 -48.55 -30.29 3.22
C TYR A 310 -49.27 -31.57 3.65
N VAL A 311 -50.15 -31.47 4.65
CA VAL A 311 -51.15 -32.50 4.93
C VAL A 311 -52.40 -32.16 4.14
N ASP A 312 -52.43 -32.54 2.86
CA ASP A 312 -53.64 -32.50 2.04
C ASP A 312 -54.24 -33.91 2.00
N ASN A 313 -55.31 -34.12 2.77
CA ASN A 313 -56.04 -35.37 2.83
C ASN A 313 -57.38 -35.20 2.10
N LYS A 314 -57.43 -35.80 0.90
CA LYS A 314 -58.60 -36.34 0.18
C LYS A 314 -59.68 -35.39 -0.37
N SER A 315 -59.63 -35.31 -1.70
CA SER A 315 -60.73 -35.45 -2.65
C SER A 315 -61.92 -36.32 -2.15
N ASP A 316 -63.15 -35.86 -2.37
CA ASP A 316 -63.98 -36.41 -3.45
C ASP A 316 -65.21 -35.53 -3.72
N ASP A 317 -65.41 -35.25 -5.01
CA ASP A 317 -66.60 -34.64 -5.61
C ASP A 317 -67.78 -35.63 -5.58
N SER A 318 -69.00 -35.12 -5.42
CA SER A 318 -70.15 -35.71 -6.10
C SER A 318 -71.22 -34.65 -6.35
N GLU A 319 -71.57 -34.53 -7.63
CA GLU A 319 -72.49 -33.61 -8.27
C GLU A 319 -73.95 -33.71 -7.78
N THR A 320 -74.70 -32.65 -8.08
CA THR A 320 -76.14 -32.43 -7.94
C THR A 320 -77.01 -33.33 -8.85
N GLU A 321 -78.02 -33.99 -8.29
CA GLU A 321 -79.49 -33.84 -8.55
C GLU A 321 -80.29 -34.79 -7.64
#